data_AF-A0A7C2HZ07-F1
#
_entry.id   AF-A0A7C2HZ07-F1
#
_cell.length_a   1.000
_cell.length_b   1.000
_cell.length_c   1.000
_cell.angle_alpha   90.00
_cell.angle_beta   90.00
_cell.angle_gamma   90.00
#
_symmetry.space_group_name_H-M   'P 1'
#
loop_
_entity.id
_entity.type
_entity.pdbx_description
1 polymer ?
#
loop_
_entity_poly.entity_id
_entity_poly.type
_entity_poly.pdbx_seq_one_letter_code
_entity_poly.pdbx_strand_id
1 'polypeptide(L)'
;MAWFRRERRERATTRLFFASDLHGSTPAFRKFVNAARVFDVDALVFGGDLMGKALVPILAGPSGTFRAEFQGVPHELSADDLDGFARSVEAAGFYWKVMEPDEHRALGDDPAALAELFDRLARERLGAWIAFAEERLPGEVRCYLTGGNDDSPAVLSVLEEAGGTTWWPASTA
;
A
#
# COMPACT_ATOMS: atom_id res chain seq x y z
N MET A 1 -29.24 -6.46 10.89
CA MET A 1 -29.30 -6.32 9.42
C MET A 1 -28.59 -7.53 8.82
N ALA A 2 -29.33 -8.57 8.43
CA ALA A 2 -28.76 -9.77 7.84
C ALA A 2 -28.32 -9.45 6.40
N TRP A 3 -27.01 -9.30 6.20
CA TRP A 3 -26.43 -9.16 4.89
C TRP A 3 -26.55 -10.50 4.17
N PHE A 4 -27.21 -10.51 3.01
CA PHE A 4 -27.39 -11.70 2.19
C PHE A 4 -26.04 -12.38 1.92
N ARG A 5 -25.78 -13.50 2.60
CA ARG A 5 -24.74 -14.45 2.21
C ARG A 5 -25.21 -15.09 0.91
N ARG A 6 -24.74 -14.56 -0.22
CA ARG A 6 -24.98 -15.17 -1.52
C ARG A 6 -24.18 -16.47 -1.55
N GLU A 7 -24.85 -17.61 -1.50
CA GLU A 7 -24.20 -18.91 -1.65
C GLU A 7 -23.43 -18.92 -2.98
N ARG A 8 -22.13 -19.25 -2.93
CA ARG A 8 -21.31 -19.41 -4.14
C ARG A 8 -21.95 -20.51 -4.97
N ARG A 9 -22.45 -20.15 -6.16
CA ARG A 9 -22.89 -21.14 -7.13
C ARG A 9 -21.69 -21.96 -7.57
N GLU A 10 -21.82 -23.28 -7.62
CA GLU A 10 -20.88 -24.10 -8.40
C GLU A 10 -20.83 -23.55 -9.82
N ARG A 11 -19.63 -23.16 -10.25
CA ARG A 11 -19.37 -22.64 -11.58
C ARG A 11 -18.45 -23.60 -12.30
N ALA A 12 -18.75 -23.85 -13.57
CA ALA A 12 -17.93 -24.67 -14.44
C ALA A 12 -16.54 -24.05 -14.72
N THR A 13 -16.34 -22.77 -14.40
CA THR A 13 -15.11 -22.03 -14.68
C THR A 13 -14.67 -21.21 -13.46
N THR A 14 -13.35 -21.21 -13.22
CA THR A 14 -12.71 -20.33 -12.25
C THR A 14 -12.65 -18.91 -12.79
N ARG A 15 -13.10 -17.94 -12.01
CA ARG A 15 -13.07 -16.52 -12.33
C ARG A 15 -11.99 -15.82 -11.51
N LEU A 16 -11.13 -15.08 -12.20
CA LEU A 16 -10.04 -14.32 -11.61
C LEU A 16 -10.26 -12.84 -11.83
N PHE A 17 -9.91 -12.01 -10.85
CA PHE A 17 -9.69 -10.58 -11.06
C PHE A 17 -8.19 -10.30 -10.93
N PHE A 18 -7.59 -9.82 -12.01
CA PHE A 18 -6.17 -9.50 -12.07
C PHE A 18 -5.96 -7.99 -12.08
N ALA A 19 -5.00 -7.52 -11.28
CA ALA A 19 -4.49 -6.15 -11.31
C ALA A 19 -2.97 -6.16 -11.11
N SER A 20 -2.30 -5.10 -11.56
CA SER A 20 -0.86 -4.87 -11.38
C SER A 20 -0.62 -3.36 -11.38
N ASP A 21 0.59 -2.92 -11.06
CA ASP A 21 1.04 -1.53 -11.26
C ASP A 21 0.18 -0.51 -10.47
N LEU A 22 -0.32 -0.88 -9.29
CA LEU A 22 -1.03 0.09 -8.44
C LEU A 22 -0.07 1.09 -7.78
N HIS A 23 1.23 0.77 -7.75
CA HIS A 23 2.31 1.63 -7.27
C HIS A 23 1.99 2.29 -5.93
N GLY A 24 1.68 1.51 -4.89
CA GLY A 24 1.43 2.02 -3.54
C GLY A 24 0.10 2.76 -3.33
N SER A 25 -0.82 2.80 -4.31
CA SER A 25 -2.11 3.52 -4.17
C SER A 25 -3.10 2.77 -3.28
N THR A 26 -3.26 3.22 -2.02
CA THR A 26 -4.17 2.59 -1.05
C THR A 26 -5.64 2.54 -1.54
N PRO A 27 -6.21 3.60 -2.14
CA PRO A 27 -7.56 3.53 -2.69
C PRO A 27 -7.69 2.51 -3.83
N ALA A 28 -6.67 2.36 -4.67
CA ALA A 28 -6.68 1.37 -5.74
C ALA A 28 -6.64 -0.06 -5.19
N PHE A 29 -5.78 -0.33 -4.19
CA PHE A 29 -5.74 -1.62 -3.50
C PHE A 29 -7.09 -1.96 -2.84
N ARG A 30 -7.72 -1.00 -2.16
CA ARG A 30 -9.06 -1.20 -1.57
C ARG A 30 -10.12 -1.54 -2.63
N LYS A 31 -10.05 -0.93 -3.82
CA LYS A 31 -10.94 -1.28 -4.94
C LYS A 31 -10.67 -2.70 -5.45
N PHE A 32 -9.40 -3.08 -5.58
CA PHE A 32 -8.98 -4.43 -5.94
C PHE A 32 -9.54 -5.49 -4.98
N VAL A 33 -9.42 -5.29 -3.66
CA VAL A 33 -10.01 -6.21 -2.67
C VAL A 33 -11.54 -6.26 -2.77
N ASN A 34 -12.20 -5.11 -2.93
CA ASN A 34 -13.66 -5.07 -3.08
C ASN A 34 -14.15 -5.69 -4.40
N ALA A 35 -13.29 -5.78 -5.42
CA ALA A 35 -13.59 -6.42 -6.70
C ALA A 35 -14.03 -7.88 -6.52
N ALA A 36 -13.54 -8.56 -5.47
CA ALA A 36 -13.93 -9.92 -5.15
C ALA A 36 -15.45 -10.09 -5.05
N ARG A 37 -16.12 -9.17 -4.32
CA ARG A 37 -17.57 -9.19 -4.16
C ARG A 37 -18.32 -8.62 -5.36
N VAL A 38 -17.80 -7.53 -5.94
CA VAL A 38 -18.47 -6.84 -7.07
C VAL A 38 -18.55 -7.73 -8.30
N PHE A 39 -17.47 -8.44 -8.61
CA PHE A 39 -17.39 -9.30 -9.77
C PHE A 39 -17.68 -10.76 -9.46
N ASP A 40 -17.79 -11.13 -8.18
CA ASP A 40 -18.07 -12.49 -7.72
C ASP A 40 -17.05 -13.49 -8.30
N VAL A 41 -15.79 -13.30 -7.92
CA VAL A 41 -14.63 -14.06 -8.41
C VAL A 41 -14.16 -15.08 -7.38
N ASP A 42 -13.46 -16.10 -7.85
CA ASP A 42 -12.91 -17.17 -7.01
C ASP A 42 -11.53 -16.79 -6.46
N ALA A 43 -10.79 -15.96 -7.19
CA ALA A 43 -9.52 -15.41 -6.70
C ALA A 43 -9.20 -14.01 -7.24
N LEU A 44 -8.43 -13.29 -6.43
CA LEU A 44 -7.77 -12.04 -6.77
C LEU A 44 -6.28 -12.31 -7.02
N VAL A 45 -5.72 -11.69 -8.04
CA VAL A 45 -4.28 -11.76 -8.35
C VAL A 45 -3.75 -10.34 -8.51
N PHE A 46 -2.84 -9.95 -7.63
CA PHE A 46 -2.04 -8.73 -7.77
C PHE A 46 -0.67 -9.13 -8.30
N GLY A 47 -0.40 -8.80 -9.56
CA GLY A 47 0.72 -9.31 -10.36
C GLY A 47 2.08 -8.61 -10.19
N GLY A 48 2.25 -7.66 -9.27
CA GLY A 48 3.52 -6.97 -9.06
C GLY A 48 3.39 -5.46 -8.82
N ASP A 49 4.52 -4.82 -8.53
CA ASP A 49 4.67 -3.37 -8.30
C ASP A 49 3.77 -2.86 -7.17
N LEU A 50 4.00 -3.44 -5.99
CA LEU A 50 3.29 -3.12 -4.75
C LEU A 50 3.75 -1.77 -4.18
N MET A 51 5.04 -1.46 -4.30
CA MET A 51 5.67 -0.28 -3.72
C MET A 51 5.23 1.03 -4.38
N GLY A 52 5.06 2.04 -3.53
CA GLY A 52 4.85 3.43 -3.92
C GLY A 52 6.08 4.07 -4.56
N LYS A 53 5.86 5.24 -5.16
CA LYS A 53 6.86 5.90 -6.02
C LYS A 53 7.88 6.75 -5.27
N ALA A 54 7.42 7.53 -4.30
CA ALA A 54 8.25 8.50 -3.58
C ALA A 54 7.64 8.86 -2.22
N LEU A 55 8.45 9.51 -1.38
CA LEU A 55 8.06 10.06 -0.09
C LEU A 55 7.78 11.56 -0.21
N VAL A 56 6.64 12.00 0.31
CA VAL A 56 6.28 13.41 0.49
C VAL A 56 6.53 13.79 1.95
N PRO A 57 7.57 14.59 2.27
CA PRO A 57 7.77 15.10 3.61
C PRO A 57 6.72 16.17 3.93
N ILE A 58 6.14 16.09 5.12
CA ILE A 58 5.24 17.10 5.68
C ILE A 58 5.97 17.75 6.85
N LEU A 59 6.45 18.97 6.66
CA LEU A 59 7.28 19.67 7.63
C LEU A 59 6.42 20.34 8.69
N ALA A 60 6.67 20.01 9.95
CA ALA A 60 6.07 20.70 11.08
C ALA A 60 6.56 22.15 11.15
N GLY A 61 5.64 23.07 11.41
CA GLY A 61 5.86 24.50 11.50
C GLY A 61 5.37 25.09 12.83
N PRO A 62 5.62 26.38 13.07
CA PRO A 62 5.21 27.05 14.29
C PRO A 62 3.69 26.96 14.49
N SER A 63 3.26 26.92 15.75
CA SER A 63 1.84 27.00 16.14
C SER A 63 0.94 25.91 15.52
N GLY A 64 1.48 24.71 15.30
CA GLY A 64 0.71 23.57 14.79
C GLY A 64 0.34 23.67 13.31
N THR A 65 1.08 24.46 12.54
CA THR A 65 0.97 24.51 11.07
C THR A 65 1.91 23.51 10.43
N PHE A 66 1.62 23.11 9.20
CA PHE A 66 2.45 22.20 8.43
C PHE A 66 2.66 22.72 7.01
N ARG A 67 3.78 22.34 6.40
CA ARG A 67 4.11 22.66 5.01
C ARG A 67 4.52 21.42 4.25
N ALA A 68 4.04 21.29 3.02
CA ALA A 68 4.43 20.21 2.13
C ALA A 68 4.46 20.71 0.68
N GLU A 69 5.24 20.06 -0.17
CA GLU A 69 5.16 20.22 -1.61
C GLU A 69 4.70 18.90 -2.21
N PHE A 70 3.64 18.93 -3.01
CA PHE A 70 3.11 17.74 -3.65
C PHE A 70 2.75 18.04 -5.09
N GLN A 71 3.32 17.25 -6.01
CA GLN A 71 3.14 17.43 -7.46
C GLN A 71 3.48 18.84 -7.96
N GLY A 72 4.51 19.46 -7.38
CA GLY A 72 4.96 20.82 -7.71
C GLY A 72 4.07 21.93 -7.14
N VAL A 73 3.11 21.60 -6.27
CA VAL A 73 2.23 22.57 -5.62
C VAL A 73 2.63 22.69 -4.14
N PRO A 74 2.96 23.90 -3.65
CA PRO A 74 3.17 24.13 -2.23
C PRO A 74 1.84 24.17 -1.48
N HIS A 75 1.82 23.56 -0.30
CA HIS A 75 0.67 23.52 0.60
C HIS A 75 1.05 24.06 1.98
N GLU A 76 0.23 24.95 2.51
CA GLU A 76 0.20 25.28 3.95
C GLU A 76 -1.04 24.63 4.54
N LEU A 77 -0.84 23.84 5.61
CA LEU A 77 -1.86 22.96 6.17
C LEU A 77 -2.04 23.27 7.67
N SER A 78 -3.28 23.26 8.13
CA SER A 78 -3.59 23.14 9.55
C SER A 78 -3.60 21.66 9.97
N ALA A 79 -3.76 21.41 11.27
CA ALA A 79 -3.96 20.05 11.78
C ALA A 79 -5.21 19.37 11.16
N ASP A 80 -6.27 20.14 10.89
CA ASP A 80 -7.52 19.62 10.32
C ASP A 80 -7.36 19.24 8.83
N ASP A 81 -6.39 19.85 8.13
CA ASP A 81 -6.14 19.59 6.72
C ASP A 81 -5.27 18.35 6.46
N LEU A 82 -4.50 17.91 7.48
CA LEU A 82 -3.52 16.84 7.36
C LEU A 82 -4.11 15.54 6.82
N ASP A 83 -5.24 15.11 7.40
CA ASP A 83 -5.91 13.87 7.00
C ASP A 83 -6.34 13.89 5.53
N GLY A 84 -6.86 15.03 5.07
CA GLY A 84 -7.27 15.21 3.68
C GLY A 84 -6.08 15.19 2.73
N PHE A 85 -5.02 15.89 3.10
CA PHE A 85 -3.78 15.93 2.33
C PHE A 85 -3.11 14.56 2.26
N ALA A 86 -2.93 13.88 3.39
CA ALA A 86 -2.37 12.53 3.47
C ALA A 86 -3.11 11.53 2.56
N ARG A 87 -4.45 11.55 2.56
CA ARG A 87 -5.25 10.72 1.65
C ARG A 87 -5.00 11.04 0.18
N SER A 88 -4.77 12.30 -0.17
CA SER A 88 -4.46 12.69 -1.56
C SER A 88 -3.08 12.16 -2.00
N VAL A 89 -2.10 12.20 -1.10
CA VAL A 89 -0.76 11.64 -1.31
C VAL A 89 -0.81 10.12 -1.49
N GLU A 90 -1.55 9.43 -0.61
CA GLU A 90 -1.78 7.99 -0.72
C GLU A 90 -2.54 7.59 -1.98
N ALA A 91 -3.51 8.41 -2.42
CA ALA A 91 -4.25 8.14 -3.65
C ALA A 91 -3.34 8.11 -4.88
N ALA A 92 -2.32 8.97 -4.91
CA ALA A 92 -1.31 9.00 -5.96
C ALA A 92 -0.23 7.91 -5.82
N GLY A 93 -0.26 7.12 -4.74
CA GLY A 93 0.72 6.06 -4.50
C GLY A 93 2.02 6.52 -3.83
N PHE A 94 2.02 7.70 -3.22
CA PHE A 94 3.18 8.23 -2.51
C PHE A 94 3.10 7.88 -1.03
N TYR A 95 4.26 7.80 -0.38
CA TYR A 95 4.36 7.76 1.08
C TYR A 95 4.36 9.18 1.62
N TRP A 96 4.03 9.33 2.91
CA TRP A 96 4.10 10.62 3.58
C TRP A 96 4.59 10.41 5.01
N LYS A 97 5.24 11.42 5.56
CA LYS A 97 5.61 11.47 6.98
C LYS A 97 5.65 12.91 7.45
N VAL A 98 5.00 13.15 8.59
CA VAL A 98 5.20 14.38 9.35
C VAL A 98 6.57 14.30 10.03
N MET A 99 7.37 15.34 9.87
CA MET A 99 8.74 15.42 10.40
C MET A 99 9.13 16.86 10.73
N GLU A 100 10.06 16.99 11.66
CA GLU A 100 10.65 18.29 11.99
C GLU A 100 11.61 18.74 10.86
N PRO A 101 11.82 20.05 10.65
CA PRO A 101 12.73 20.56 9.63
C PRO A 101 14.19 20.07 9.80
N ASP A 102 14.64 19.83 11.04
CA ASP A 102 15.96 19.26 11.31
C ASP A 102 16.04 17.77 10.92
N GLU A 103 14.98 16.99 11.20
CA GLU A 103 14.88 15.58 10.77
C GLU A 103 14.91 15.47 9.24
N HIS A 104 14.15 16.32 8.54
CA HIS A 104 14.14 16.37 7.08
C HIS A 104 15.52 16.71 6.50
N ARG A 105 16.23 17.68 7.09
CA ARG A 105 17.60 18.03 6.67
C ARG A 105 18.56 16.86 6.89
N ALA A 106 18.52 16.23 8.05
CA ALA A 106 19.37 15.07 8.35
C ALA A 106 19.13 13.91 7.37
N LEU A 107 17.86 13.62 7.03
CA LEU A 107 17.52 12.60 6.02
C LEU A 107 18.00 12.97 4.61
N GLY A 108 18.04 14.26 4.27
CA GLY A 108 18.56 14.74 2.99
C GLY A 108 20.08 14.53 2.83
N ASP A 109 20.81 14.54 3.95
CA ASP A 109 22.26 14.33 4.00
C ASP A 109 22.64 12.85 4.18
N ASP A 110 21.67 11.96 4.44
CA ASP A 110 21.86 10.53 4.66
C ASP A 110 20.96 9.68 3.75
N PRO A 111 21.44 9.33 2.54
CA PRO A 111 20.70 8.48 1.60
C PRO A 111 20.36 7.10 2.15
N ALA A 112 21.15 6.55 3.07
CA ALA A 112 20.89 5.24 3.66
C ALA A 112 19.70 5.33 4.63
N ALA A 113 19.68 6.33 5.50
CA ALA A 113 18.55 6.58 6.40
C ALA A 113 17.25 6.88 5.63
N LEU A 114 17.33 7.59 4.50
CA LEU A 114 16.18 7.83 3.64
C LEU A 114 15.65 6.52 3.01
N ALA A 115 16.54 5.64 2.54
CA ALA A 115 16.15 4.33 2.01
C ALA A 115 15.50 3.45 3.09
N GLU A 116 16.05 3.41 4.30
CA GLU A 116 15.46 2.69 5.44
C GLU A 116 14.09 3.22 5.81
N LEU A 117 13.91 4.55 5.80
CA LEU A 117 12.61 5.18 6.02
C LEU A 117 11.60 4.76 4.95
N PHE A 118 12.02 4.74 3.70
CA PHE A 118 11.17 4.35 2.58
C PHE A 118 10.71 2.90 2.70
N ASP A 119 11.63 1.97 2.97
CA ASP A 119 11.32 0.55 3.18
C ASP A 119 10.38 0.37 4.37
N ARG A 120 10.62 1.07 5.49
CA ARG A 120 9.74 1.01 6.65
C ARG A 120 8.31 1.42 6.33
N LEU A 121 8.12 2.56 5.64
CA LEU A 121 6.78 3.04 5.26
C LEU A 121 6.10 2.11 4.25
N ALA A 122 6.87 1.51 3.34
CA ALA A 122 6.37 0.52 2.40
C ALA A 122 5.90 -0.76 3.09
N ARG A 123 6.68 -1.26 4.07
CA ARG A 123 6.31 -2.41 4.90
C ARG A 123 5.04 -2.15 5.72
N GLU A 124 4.98 -1.00 6.40
CA GLU A 124 3.80 -0.59 7.18
C GLU A 124 2.53 -0.55 6.29
N ARG A 125 2.64 0.00 5.09
CA ARG A 125 1.54 0.05 4.12
C ARG A 125 1.11 -1.33 3.65
N LEU A 126 2.06 -2.19 3.26
CA LEU A 126 1.76 -3.54 2.80
C LEU A 126 1.12 -4.38 3.91
N GLY A 127 1.60 -4.27 5.14
CA GLY A 127 0.99 -4.92 6.31
C GLY A 127 -0.46 -4.46 6.53
N ALA A 128 -0.72 -3.15 6.47
CA ALA A 128 -2.07 -2.60 6.57
C ALA A 128 -3.01 -3.07 5.43
N TRP A 129 -2.46 -3.23 4.22
CA TRP A 129 -3.18 -3.77 3.07
C TRP A 129 -3.55 -5.23 3.25
N ILE A 130 -2.62 -6.07 3.72
CA ILE A 130 -2.88 -7.48 4.02
C ILE A 130 -3.98 -7.60 5.08
N ALA A 131 -3.85 -6.89 6.20
CA ALA A 131 -4.86 -6.89 7.26
C ALA A 131 -6.26 -6.46 6.73
N PHE A 132 -6.30 -5.44 5.87
CA PHE A 132 -7.55 -5.02 5.23
C PHE A 132 -8.13 -6.12 4.31
N ALA A 133 -7.30 -6.83 3.56
CA ALA A 133 -7.73 -7.92 2.72
C ALA A 133 -8.28 -9.09 3.55
N GLU A 134 -7.61 -9.47 4.64
CA GLU A 134 -8.03 -10.52 5.56
C GLU A 134 -9.37 -10.21 6.24
N GLU A 135 -9.56 -8.97 6.70
CA GLU A 135 -10.84 -8.53 7.29
C GLU A 135 -11.98 -8.56 6.26
N ARG A 136 -11.67 -8.17 5.02
CA ARG A 136 -12.70 -7.88 4.03
C ARG A 136 -13.07 -9.09 3.18
N LEU A 137 -12.14 -9.98 2.85
CA LEU A 137 -12.38 -11.07 1.92
C LEU A 137 -13.22 -12.20 2.54
N PRO A 138 -14.18 -12.78 1.78
CA PRO A 138 -14.80 -14.04 2.20
C PRO A 138 -13.75 -15.15 2.28
N GLY A 139 -13.87 -16.05 3.24
CA GLY A 139 -12.88 -17.12 3.47
C GLY A 139 -12.69 -18.08 2.28
N GLU A 140 -13.62 -18.09 1.31
CA GLU A 140 -13.53 -18.92 0.12
C GLU A 140 -12.82 -18.24 -1.08
N VAL A 141 -12.54 -16.93 -1.01
CA VAL A 141 -11.82 -16.20 -2.07
C VAL A 141 -10.32 -16.22 -1.78
N ARG A 142 -9.53 -16.68 -2.75
CA ARG A 142 -8.06 -16.64 -2.63
C ARG A 142 -7.54 -15.27 -3.07
N CYS A 143 -6.57 -14.72 -2.36
CA CYS A 143 -5.87 -13.49 -2.76
C CYS A 143 -4.39 -13.79 -2.90
N TYR A 144 -3.85 -13.57 -4.10
CA TYR A 144 -2.44 -13.74 -4.42
C TYR A 144 -1.84 -12.36 -4.61
N LEU A 145 -0.76 -12.06 -3.87
CA LEU A 145 0.04 -10.86 -4.01
C LEU A 145 1.45 -11.29 -4.40
N THR A 146 2.00 -10.72 -5.45
CA THR A 146 3.38 -10.95 -5.87
C THR A 146 4.13 -9.63 -5.93
N GLY A 147 5.44 -9.68 -5.72
CA GLY A 147 6.32 -8.55 -6.02
C GLY A 147 6.54 -8.36 -7.52
N GLY A 148 6.98 -7.17 -7.90
CA GLY A 148 7.52 -6.81 -9.21
C GLY A 148 9.01 -6.46 -9.15
N ASN A 149 9.53 -5.83 -10.20
CA ASN A 149 10.94 -5.44 -10.27
C ASN A 149 11.32 -4.28 -9.35
N ASP A 150 10.33 -3.45 -8.97
CA ASP A 150 10.55 -2.26 -8.14
C ASP A 150 10.35 -2.53 -6.64
N ASP A 151 9.99 -3.76 -6.26
CA ASP A 151 9.72 -4.13 -4.87
C ASP A 151 10.98 -4.61 -4.14
N SER A 152 11.34 -3.95 -3.04
CA SER A 152 12.54 -4.28 -2.27
C SER A 152 12.37 -5.60 -1.50
N PRO A 153 13.45 -6.38 -1.28
CA PRO A 153 13.38 -7.61 -0.48
C PRO A 153 12.84 -7.38 0.93
N ALA A 154 13.12 -6.21 1.52
CA ALA A 154 12.63 -5.83 2.84
C ALA A 154 11.09 -5.67 2.87
N VAL A 155 10.49 -5.21 1.77
CA VAL A 155 9.03 -5.12 1.63
C VAL A 155 8.43 -6.49 1.35
N LEU A 156 9.04 -7.27 0.46
CA LEU A 156 8.53 -8.60 0.11
C LEU A 156 8.56 -9.59 1.29
N SER A 157 9.44 -9.42 2.27
CA SER A 157 9.43 -10.25 3.49
C SER A 157 8.10 -10.16 4.26
N VAL A 158 7.36 -9.05 4.13
CA VAL A 158 6.05 -8.89 4.76
C VAL A 158 5.04 -9.90 4.20
N LEU A 159 5.16 -10.28 2.92
CA LEU A 159 4.32 -11.33 2.33
C LEU A 159 4.61 -12.68 2.99
N GLU A 160 5.89 -12.98 3.25
CA GLU A 160 6.32 -14.23 3.91
C GLU A 160 5.88 -14.27 5.38
N GLU A 161 6.06 -13.16 6.10
CA GLU A 161 5.62 -12.96 7.49
C GLU A 161 4.10 -13.18 7.64
N ALA A 162 3.32 -12.79 6.64
CA ALA A 162 1.87 -12.99 6.58
C ALA A 162 1.44 -14.40 6.13
N GLY A 163 2.38 -15.34 5.94
CA GLY A 163 2.11 -16.70 5.49
C GLY A 163 1.87 -16.84 3.97
N GLY A 164 2.26 -15.82 3.19
CA GLY A 164 2.31 -15.89 1.74
C GLY A 164 3.33 -16.93 1.25
N THR A 165 3.02 -17.60 0.14
CA THR A 165 3.96 -18.53 -0.50
C THR A 165 4.70 -17.81 -1.63
N THR A 166 5.95 -17.39 -1.40
CA THR A 166 6.82 -16.87 -2.46
C THR A 166 7.31 -18.03 -3.33
N TRP A 167 6.83 -18.11 -4.57
CA TRP A 167 7.37 -19.06 -5.56
C TRP A 167 8.45 -18.37 -6.40
N TRP A 168 9.61 -18.12 -5.81
CA TRP A 168 10.84 -17.87 -6.57
C TRP A 168 11.91 -18.84 -6.04
N PRO A 169 12.65 -19.57 -6.90
CA PRO A 169 13.65 -20.49 -6.41
C PRO A 169 14.71 -19.67 -5.66
N ALA A 170 14.81 -19.88 -4.35
CA ALA A 170 16.01 -19.54 -3.61
C ALA A 170 17.16 -20.24 -4.33
N SER A 171 17.91 -19.52 -5.15
CA SER A 171 19.16 -20.01 -5.68
C SER A 171 20.08 -20.18 -4.49
N THR A 172 20.18 -21.41 -4.02
CA THR A 172 21.28 -21.87 -3.18
C THR A 172 22.59 -21.50 -3.89
N ALA A 173 23.34 -20.59 -3.30
CA ALA A 173 24.78 -20.40 -3.52
C ALA A 173 25.45 -20.48 -2.15
#